data_AF-A0A920F7A7-F1
#
_entry.id   AF-A0A920F7A7-F1
#
_cell.length_a   1.000
_cell.length_b   1.000
_cell.length_c   1.000
_cell.angle_alpha   90.00
_cell.angle_beta   90.00
_cell.angle_gamma   90.00
#
_symmetry.space_group_name_H-M   'P 1'
#
loop_
_entity.id
_entity.type
_entity.pdbx_description
1 polymer ?
#
loop_
_entity_poly.entity_id
_entity_poly.type
_entity_poly.pdbx_seq_one_letter_code
_entity_poly.pdbx_strand_id
1 'polypeptide(L)' 'MVGGSVPKEYIPGVEKGLDTSKETGVVAGFPLIDFKVTLVDGASHDVDRA' A
#
# COMPACT_ATOMS: atom_id res chain seq x y z
N MET A 1 13.15 -11.75 12.17
CA MET A 1 13.05 -10.94 10.94
C MET A 1 11.67 -11.20 10.37
N VAL A 2 10.78 -10.21 10.38
CA VAL A 2 9.58 -10.26 9.53
C VAL A 2 10.05 -9.86 8.13
N GLY A 3 10.00 -10.82 7.20
CA GLY A 3 10.49 -10.68 5.84
C GLY A 3 9.69 -9.62 5.10
N GLY A 4 10.35 -8.52 4.78
CA GLY A 4 9.79 -7.47 3.96
C GLY A 4 10.95 -6.79 3.28
N SER A 5 11.15 -7.07 1.99
CA SER A 5 12.20 -6.43 1.20
C SER A 5 11.85 -4.99 0.80
N VAL A 6 10.89 -4.37 1.49
CA VAL A 6 10.41 -3.01 1.25
C VAL A 6 11.11 -2.05 2.21
N PRO A 7 11.90 -1.08 1.71
CA PRO A 7 12.49 -0.05 2.56
C PRO A 7 11.42 0.80 3.25
N LYS A 8 11.68 1.19 4.50
CA LYS A 8 10.72 1.97 5.32
C LYS A 8 10.30 3.29 4.68
N GLU A 9 11.16 3.87 3.84
CA GLU A 9 10.91 5.10 3.09
C GLU A 9 9.73 4.99 2.09
N TYR A 10 9.40 3.77 1.65
CA TYR A 10 8.27 3.54 0.74
C TYR A 10 6.94 3.33 1.45
N ILE A 11 6.94 3.08 2.77
CA ILE A 11 5.71 2.84 3.56
C ILE A 11 4.72 4.02 3.44
N PRO A 12 5.14 5.30 3.54
CA PRO A 12 4.21 6.43 3.38
C PRO A 12 3.56 6.48 1.99
N GLY A 13 4.28 6.03 0.95
CA GLY A 13 3.74 5.95 -0.42
C GLY A 13 2.67 4.87 -0.55
N VAL A 14 2.89 3.71 0.08
CA VAL A 14 1.90 2.62 0.14
C VAL A 14 0.65 3.06 0.90
N GLU A 15 0.81 3.74 2.04
CA GLU A 15 -0.31 4.26 2.83
C GLU A 15 -1.14 5.29 2.04
N LYS A 16 -0.47 6.24 1.37
CA LYS A 16 -1.15 7.21 0.52
C LYS A 16 -1.92 6.56 -0.63
N GLY A 17 -1.33 5.57 -1.29
CA GLY A 17 -2.00 4.83 -2.37
C GLY A 17 -3.23 4.06 -1.88
N LEU A 18 -3.14 3.48 -0.68
CA LEU A 18 -4.27 2.84 -0.02
C LEU A 18 -5.38 3.84 0.32
N ASP A 19 -5.03 5.01 0.84
CA ASP A 19 -5.97 6.07 1.18
C ASP A 19 -6.72 6.62 -0.02
N THR A 20 -6.09 6.71 -1.18
CA THR A 20 -6.80 7.08 -2.42
C THR A 20 -7.67 5.92 -2.92
N SER A 21 -7.17 4.69 -2.84
CA SER A 21 -7.89 3.51 -3.34
C SER A 21 -9.14 3.20 -2.52
N LYS A 22 -9.13 3.45 -1.20
CA LYS A 22 -10.28 3.19 -0.33
C LYS A 22 -11.45 4.14 -0.57
N GLU A 23 -11.24 5.30 -1.22
CA GLU A 23 -12.32 6.22 -1.57
C GLU A 23 -13.28 5.63 -2.61
N THR A 24 -12.79 4.72 -3.46
CA THR A 24 -13.57 4.06 -4.52
C THR A 24 -13.54 2.54 -4.33
N GLY A 25 -14.49 2.00 -3.58
CA GLY A 25 -14.60 0.57 -3.32
C GLY A 25 -14.93 -0.25 -4.57
N VAL A 26 -14.36 -1.45 -4.65
CA VAL A 26 -14.39 -2.31 -5.86
C VAL A 26 -15.79 -2.79 -6.26
N VAL A 27 -16.72 -2.88 -5.32
CA VAL A 27 -18.05 -3.47 -5.59
C VAL A 27 -19.01 -2.48 -6.27
N ALA A 28 -19.04 -1.23 -5.81
CA ALA A 28 -20.02 -0.24 -6.28
C ALA A 28 -19.50 1.21 -6.23
N GLY A 29 -18.19 1.41 -6.08
CA GLY A 29 -17.57 2.73 -6.07
C GLY A 29 -17.77 3.53 -4.77
N PHE A 30 -18.35 2.94 -3.72
CA PHE A 30 -18.49 3.59 -2.42
C PHE A 30 -17.23 3.47 -1.57
N PRO A 31 -16.99 4.41 -0.65
CA PRO A 31 -15.85 4.34 0.26
C PRO A 31 -15.81 3.04 1.07
N LEU A 32 -14.64 2.42 1.15
CA LEU A 32 -14.36 1.29 2.02
C LEU A 32 -14.10 1.79 3.44
N ILE A 33 -14.83 1.26 4.41
CA ILE A 33 -14.67 1.54 5.85
C ILE A 33 -14.53 0.22 6.63
N ASP A 34 -14.08 0.31 7.88
CA ASP A 34 -13.97 -0.82 8.82
C ASP A 34 -13.15 -2.02 8.32
N PHE A 35 -11.97 -1.75 7.73
CA PHE A 35 -11.03 -2.78 7.30
C PHE A 35 -9.63 -2.59 7.92
N LYS A 36 -8.87 -3.69 7.98
CA LYS A 36 -7.47 -3.70 8.43
C LYS A 36 -6.57 -4.15 7.29
N VAL A 37 -5.46 -3.44 7.11
CA VAL A 37 -4.42 -3.81 6.13
C VAL A 37 -3.14 -4.15 6.87
N THR A 38 -2.40 -5.11 6.35
CA THR A 38 -1.08 -5.50 6.87
C THR A 38 -0.16 -5.68 5.67
N LEU A 39 0.88 -4.86 5.58
CA LEU A 39 1.95 -5.04 4.60
C LEU A 39 2.85 -6.17 5.11
N VAL A 40 2.77 -7.33 4.47
CA VAL A 40 3.46 -8.54 4.93
C VAL A 40 4.84 -8.68 4.30
N ASP A 41 4.97 -8.45 3.00
CA ASP A 41 6.21 -8.54 2.23
C ASP A 41 6.13 -7.61 1.01
N GLY A 42 7.23 -7.47 0.28
CA GLY A 42 7.29 -6.80 -1.01
C GLY A 42 8.72 -6.76 -1.55
N ALA A 43 8.86 -6.29 -2.79
CA ALA A 43 10.16 -6.15 -3.45
C ALA A 43 10.28 -4.73 -4.00
N SER A 44 11.43 -4.10 -3.79
CA SER A 44 11.79 -2.84 -4.44
C SER A 44 12.90 -3.10 -5.45
N HIS A 45 12.80 -2.51 -6.64
CA HIS A 45 13.93 -2.40 -7.56
C HIS A 45 14.40 -0.94 -7.57
N ASP A 46 15.71 -0.72 -7.46
CA ASP A 46 16.32 0.63 -7.48
C ASP A 46 16.26 1.32 -8.85
N VAL A 47 15.70 0.65 -9.88
CA VAL A 47 15.66 1.16 -11.27
C VAL A 47 14.52 2.13 -11.57
N ASP A 48 13.56 2.33 -10.66
CA ASP A 48 12.40 3.23 -10.89
C ASP A 48 12.58 4.64 -10.28
N ARG A 49 13.82 5.07 -10.02
CA ARG A 49 14.11 6.51 -9.80
C ARG A 49 14.53 7.14 -11.13
N ALA A 50 13.56 7.56 -11.94
CA ALA A 50 13.74 8.49 -13.06
C ALA A 50 12.81 9.70 -12.89
#